data_AF-A0A1H0TQ96-F1
#
_entry.id   AF-A0A1H0TQ96-F1
#
_cell.length_a   1.000
_cell.length_b   1.000
_cell.length_c   1.000
_cell.angle_alpha   90.00
_cell.angle_beta   90.00
_cell.angle_gamma   90.00
#
_symmetry.space_group_name_H-M   'P 1'
#
loop_
_entity.id
_entity.type
_entity.pdbx_description
1 polymer ?
#
loop_
_entity_poly.entity_id
_entity_poly.type
_entity_poly.pdbx_seq_one_letter_code
_entity_poly.pdbx_strand_id
1 'polypeptide(L)'
;MRIKSAVTLVGVDDSIAEVVPLLVKRWQELVFDDDGVVLVDGRRREGLALVAGEHARAGARYEVVTAGERPGHYVAEVVADSPTEVRVRVDRAGDVPIEVTVAKGASKVDATFDGSVEGLAGTVRGTAALDLDRLQEDAPQLVGSIEHDRVVGVVKAWVRPGWTVDVEADVRGKGLLRPVVAPMLWLRGKRVLTKILEKRAAEIRALSERLGSPLDPVVVADKIADDFLADVVPYKLRT
;
A
#
# COMPACT_ATOMS: atom_id res chain seq x y z
N MET A 1 -23.44 -10.15 -1.72
CA MET A 1 -23.61 -10.16 -3.19
C MET A 1 -22.21 -10.30 -3.75
N ARG A 2 -21.96 -11.31 -4.59
CA ARG A 2 -20.61 -11.68 -5.03
C ARG A 2 -20.30 -11.08 -6.40
N ILE A 3 -19.20 -10.33 -6.49
CA ILE A 3 -18.65 -9.73 -7.71
C ILE A 3 -17.33 -10.45 -8.01
N LYS A 4 -17.15 -10.90 -9.25
CA LYS A 4 -15.89 -11.46 -9.74
C LYS A 4 -15.35 -10.59 -10.87
N SER A 5 -14.06 -10.29 -10.84
CA SER A 5 -13.31 -9.60 -11.88
C SER A 5 -11.95 -10.28 -12.03
N ALA A 6 -11.39 -10.27 -13.23
CA ALA A 6 -10.06 -10.79 -13.51
C ALA A 6 -9.30 -9.75 -14.33
N VAL A 7 -8.03 -9.49 -13.99
CA VAL A 7 -7.16 -8.58 -14.74
C VAL A 7 -5.77 -9.19 -14.86
N THR A 8 -5.21 -9.20 -16.06
CA THR A 8 -3.84 -9.67 -16.30
C THR A 8 -2.84 -8.55 -16.06
N LEU A 9 -1.97 -8.72 -15.06
CA LEU A 9 -0.79 -7.89 -14.85
C LEU A 9 0.32 -8.44 -15.73
N VAL A 10 0.74 -7.69 -16.73
CA VAL A 10 1.84 -8.11 -17.61
C VAL A 10 3.14 -7.53 -17.07
N GLY A 11 4.17 -8.38 -16.96
CA GLY A 11 5.51 -7.95 -16.60
C GLY A 11 5.79 -7.87 -15.10
N VAL A 12 4.92 -8.45 -14.28
CA VAL A 12 5.28 -8.80 -12.91
C VAL A 12 5.88 -10.21 -12.95
N ASP A 13 6.94 -10.48 -12.21
CA ASP A 13 7.49 -11.82 -12.00
C ASP A 13 7.76 -12.03 -10.50
N ASP A 14 8.19 -13.24 -10.11
CA ASP A 14 8.37 -13.65 -8.71
C ASP A 14 9.35 -12.73 -7.94
N SER A 15 10.11 -11.87 -8.64
CA SER A 15 11.00 -10.87 -8.05
C SER A 15 10.32 -9.90 -7.08
N ILE A 16 9.01 -9.64 -7.19
CA ILE A 16 8.34 -8.68 -6.27
C ILE A 16 8.48 -9.11 -4.81
N ALA A 17 8.39 -10.41 -4.52
CA ALA A 17 8.59 -10.90 -3.16
C ALA A 17 10.03 -10.64 -2.66
N GLU A 18 10.99 -10.61 -3.58
CA GLU A 18 12.40 -10.31 -3.32
C GLU A 18 12.68 -8.79 -3.20
N VAL A 19 11.84 -7.94 -3.80
CA VAL A 19 11.96 -6.46 -3.75
C VAL A 19 11.64 -5.91 -2.35
N VAL A 20 10.62 -6.43 -1.65
CA VAL A 20 10.16 -5.86 -0.38
C VAL A 20 11.26 -5.85 0.71
N PRO A 21 12.00 -6.95 0.97
CA PRO A 21 13.12 -6.92 1.92
C PRO A 21 14.21 -5.93 1.53
N LEU A 22 14.47 -5.76 0.23
CA LEU A 22 15.46 -4.81 -0.28
C LEU A 22 15.03 -3.36 -0.01
N LEU A 23 13.75 -3.02 -0.22
CA LEU A 23 13.21 -1.70 0.10
C LEU A 23 13.31 -1.37 1.60
N VAL A 24 13.02 -2.34 2.47
CA VAL A 24 13.20 -2.18 3.93
C VAL A 24 14.66 -1.90 4.26
N LYS A 25 15.58 -2.64 3.63
CA LYS A 25 17.02 -2.42 3.79
C LYS A 25 17.42 -1.02 3.32
N ARG A 26 16.97 -0.57 2.15
CA ARG A 26 17.25 0.78 1.62
C ARG A 26 16.74 1.87 2.55
N TRP A 27 15.55 1.69 3.12
CA TRP A 27 15.02 2.61 4.13
C TRP A 27 15.93 2.69 5.36
N GLN A 28 16.37 1.53 5.88
CA GLN A 28 17.28 1.48 7.04
C GLN A 28 18.65 2.11 6.76
N GLU A 29 19.10 2.07 5.51
CA GLU A 29 20.36 2.68 5.06
C GLU A 29 20.28 4.21 4.88
N LEU A 30 19.08 4.80 4.92
CA LEU A 30 18.94 6.26 4.86
C LEU A 30 19.66 6.93 6.03
N VAL A 31 20.36 8.02 5.71
CA VAL A 31 21.06 8.86 6.68
C VAL A 31 20.29 10.15 6.85
N PHE A 32 20.17 10.61 8.08
CA PHE A 32 19.54 11.89 8.42
C PHE A 32 20.61 12.78 9.06
N ASP A 33 20.54 14.08 8.81
CA ASP A 33 21.41 15.06 9.46
C ASP A 33 20.92 15.42 10.87
N ASP A 34 21.61 16.35 11.53
CA ASP A 34 21.33 16.75 12.93
C ASP A 34 19.96 17.39 13.12
N ASP A 35 19.37 17.97 12.06
CA ASP A 35 17.99 18.51 12.11
C ASP A 35 16.94 17.53 11.57
N GLY A 36 17.37 16.28 11.33
CA GLY A 36 16.52 15.17 10.95
C GLY A 36 16.15 15.17 9.48
N VAL A 37 16.74 16.00 8.62
CA VAL A 37 16.49 15.98 7.17
C VAL A 37 17.30 14.86 6.51
N VAL A 38 16.69 14.13 5.59
CA VAL A 38 17.37 13.03 4.90
C VAL A 38 18.52 13.55 4.03
N LEU A 39 19.63 12.82 4.05
CA LEU A 39 20.81 13.01 3.20
C LEU A 39 20.81 11.95 2.10
N VAL A 40 20.75 12.40 0.85
CA VAL A 40 20.85 11.55 -0.35
C VAL A 40 22.07 12.00 -1.13
N ASP A 41 23.03 11.10 -1.34
CA ASP A 41 24.31 11.40 -1.99
C ASP A 41 25.06 12.60 -1.38
N GLY A 42 24.99 12.73 -0.04
CA GLY A 42 25.61 13.82 0.71
C GLY A 42 24.90 15.18 0.58
N ARG A 43 23.72 15.23 -0.05
CA ARG A 43 22.90 16.43 -0.17
C ARG A 43 21.62 16.31 0.65
N ARG A 44 21.22 17.41 1.29
CA ARG A 44 19.95 17.50 2.03
C ARG A 44 18.77 17.45 1.08
N ARG A 45 17.71 16.75 1.49
CA ARG A 45 16.45 16.67 0.75
C ARG A 45 15.27 17.00 1.65
N GLU A 46 14.83 18.27 1.61
CA GLU A 46 13.96 18.88 2.63
C GLU A 46 12.53 18.31 2.72
N GLY A 47 12.09 17.41 1.85
CA GLY A 47 10.73 16.84 1.91
C GLY A 47 10.60 15.53 2.68
N LEU A 48 11.67 14.98 3.23
CA LEU A 48 11.64 13.80 4.09
C LEU A 48 12.50 14.10 5.32
N ALA A 49 11.88 14.10 6.50
CA ALA A 49 12.59 14.29 7.75
C ALA A 49 12.12 13.33 8.84
N LEU A 50 13.07 12.90 9.67
CA LEU A 50 12.86 12.29 10.97
C LEU A 50 12.57 13.41 11.98
N VAL A 51 11.30 13.56 12.34
CA VAL A 51 10.84 14.63 13.25
C VAL A 51 10.82 14.20 14.73
N ALA A 52 10.85 12.89 15.00
CA ALA A 52 10.99 12.35 16.34
C ALA A 52 11.54 10.92 16.33
N GLY A 53 12.18 10.50 17.43
CA GLY A 53 12.68 9.14 17.62
C GLY A 53 14.04 8.86 16.96
N GLU A 54 14.45 7.60 16.95
CA GLU A 54 15.66 7.11 16.28
C GLU A 54 15.29 6.48 14.94
N HIS A 55 16.03 6.80 13.88
CA HIS A 55 15.75 6.26 12.53
C HIS A 55 15.62 4.73 12.55
N ALA A 56 14.55 4.24 11.91
CA ALA A 56 14.20 2.84 11.74
C ALA A 56 13.99 2.07 13.06
N ARG A 57 13.61 2.77 14.14
CA ARG A 57 13.23 2.19 15.44
C ARG A 57 11.77 2.47 15.77
N ALA A 58 11.22 1.70 16.71
CA ALA A 58 9.93 2.01 17.31
C ALA A 58 9.94 3.42 17.93
N GLY A 59 8.89 4.20 17.66
CA GLY A 59 8.78 5.61 18.04
C GLY A 59 9.38 6.59 17.03
N ALA A 60 10.01 6.11 15.95
CA ALA A 60 10.46 6.98 14.86
C ALA A 60 9.25 7.59 14.16
N ARG A 61 9.27 8.90 13.97
CA ARG A 61 8.24 9.65 13.26
C ARG A 61 8.86 10.45 12.14
N TYR A 62 8.29 10.31 10.95
CA TYR A 62 8.74 10.94 9.73
C TYR A 62 7.65 11.85 9.18
N GLU A 63 8.06 13.02 8.69
CA GLU A 63 7.22 13.86 7.82
C GLU A 63 7.70 13.70 6.38
N VAL A 64 6.75 13.46 5.47
CA VAL A 64 7.01 13.27 4.04
C VAL A 64 6.11 14.20 3.25
N VAL A 65 6.71 15.01 2.38
CA VAL A 65 6.01 15.91 1.45
C VAL A 65 6.33 15.50 0.02
N THR A 66 5.29 15.12 -0.72
CA THR A 66 5.41 14.64 -2.11
C THR A 66 4.70 15.57 -3.09
N ALA A 67 5.20 15.69 -4.33
CA ALA A 67 4.53 16.38 -5.46
C ALA A 67 4.16 15.45 -6.62
N GLY A 68 4.46 14.17 -6.51
CA GLY A 68 4.21 13.16 -7.55
C GLY A 68 2.73 12.81 -7.74
N GLU A 69 2.44 11.57 -8.16
CA GLU A 69 1.07 11.12 -8.48
C GLU A 69 0.11 11.23 -7.29
N ARG A 70 0.65 11.20 -6.06
CA ARG A 70 -0.09 11.43 -4.82
C ARG A 70 0.56 12.57 -4.04
N PRO A 71 0.28 13.83 -4.39
CA PRO A 71 0.85 14.94 -3.67
C PRO A 71 0.21 15.08 -2.29
N GLY A 72 0.99 15.40 -1.28
CA GLY A 72 0.45 15.57 0.07
C GLY A 72 1.51 15.66 1.14
N HIS A 73 1.03 15.93 2.36
CA HIS A 73 1.81 15.86 3.58
C HIS A 73 1.39 14.60 4.35
N TYR A 74 2.35 13.70 4.54
CA TYR A 74 2.20 12.43 5.22
C TYR A 74 3.03 12.44 6.50
N VAL A 75 2.50 11.83 7.54
CA VAL A 75 3.20 11.51 8.77
C VAL A 75 3.28 9.99 8.84
N ALA A 76 4.48 9.43 8.88
CA ALA A 76 4.70 8.01 9.08
C ALA A 76 5.31 7.77 10.47
N GLU A 77 4.74 6.89 11.27
CA GLU A 77 5.23 6.52 12.59
C GLU A 77 5.53 5.02 12.62
N VAL A 78 6.73 4.65 13.05
CA VAL A 78 7.08 3.26 13.35
C VAL A 78 6.52 2.93 14.72
N VAL A 79 5.32 2.37 14.75
CA VAL A 79 4.59 2.03 15.99
C VAL A 79 5.28 0.89 16.74
N ALA A 80 5.82 -0.10 16.03
CA ALA A 80 6.53 -1.21 16.63
C ALA A 80 7.67 -1.69 15.73
N ASP A 81 8.77 -2.09 16.35
CA ASP A 81 9.91 -2.71 15.69
C ASP A 81 10.39 -3.88 16.57
N SER A 82 10.05 -5.09 16.17
CA SER A 82 10.39 -6.32 16.88
C SER A 82 11.32 -7.19 16.02
N PRO A 83 11.89 -8.29 16.54
CA PRO A 83 12.65 -9.22 15.72
C PRO A 83 11.83 -9.86 14.58
N THR A 84 10.51 -9.92 14.70
CA THR A 84 9.62 -10.68 13.80
C THR A 84 8.65 -9.81 13.00
N GLU A 85 8.48 -8.54 13.34
CA GLU A 85 7.59 -7.62 12.61
C GLU A 85 8.00 -6.16 12.78
N VAL A 86 7.69 -5.35 11.77
CA VAL A 86 7.68 -3.88 11.82
C VAL A 86 6.25 -3.41 11.60
N ARG A 87 5.80 -2.48 12.42
CA ARG A 87 4.49 -1.84 12.29
C ARG A 87 4.65 -0.35 12.05
N VAL A 88 4.03 0.13 10.98
CA VAL A 88 4.08 1.52 10.54
C VAL A 88 2.67 2.06 10.41
N ARG A 89 2.40 3.19 11.07
CA ARG A 89 1.18 3.97 10.88
C ARG A 89 1.47 5.12 9.94
N VAL A 90 0.64 5.30 8.94
CA VAL A 90 0.74 6.40 7.98
C VAL A 90 -0.54 7.23 8.04
N ASP A 91 -0.39 8.49 8.39
CA ASP A 91 -1.44 9.50 8.44
C ASP A 91 -1.22 10.50 7.31
N ARG A 92 -2.26 10.82 6.54
CA ARG A 92 -2.27 11.97 5.63
C ARG A 92 -3.33 12.95 6.11
N ALA A 93 -3.00 14.24 6.14
CA ALA A 93 -3.93 15.25 6.62
C ALA A 93 -5.26 15.20 5.84
N GLY A 94 -6.36 14.90 6.55
CA GLY A 94 -7.70 14.77 5.98
C GLY A 94 -8.07 13.35 5.51
N ASP A 95 -7.14 12.40 5.55
CA ASP A 95 -7.36 11.01 5.16
C ASP A 95 -7.46 10.08 6.38
N VAL A 96 -7.91 8.86 6.11
CA VAL A 96 -7.98 7.77 7.10
C VAL A 96 -6.58 7.22 7.38
N PRO A 97 -6.15 7.12 8.66
CA PRO A 97 -4.90 6.45 9.04
C PRO A 97 -4.83 5.03 8.48
N ILE A 98 -3.67 4.64 7.97
CA ILE A 98 -3.41 3.25 7.57
C ILE A 98 -2.29 2.72 8.46
N GLU A 99 -2.55 1.65 9.20
CA GLU A 99 -1.53 0.93 9.95
C GLU A 99 -1.16 -0.34 9.19
N VAL A 100 0.11 -0.45 8.82
CA VAL A 100 0.70 -1.57 8.08
C VAL A 100 1.63 -2.33 9.01
N THR A 101 1.46 -3.65 9.09
CA THR A 101 2.36 -4.58 9.77
C THR A 101 3.03 -5.45 8.73
N VAL A 102 4.35 -5.44 8.70
CA VAL A 102 5.19 -6.26 7.83
C VAL A 102 5.95 -7.24 8.70
N ALA A 103 5.74 -8.54 8.51
CA ALA A 103 6.51 -9.54 9.23
C ALA A 103 7.96 -9.60 8.69
N LYS A 104 8.96 -9.56 9.57
CA LYS A 104 10.38 -9.64 9.19
C LYS A 104 10.71 -11.07 8.78
N GLY A 105 11.17 -11.23 7.53
CA GLY A 105 11.52 -12.52 6.97
C GLY A 105 10.33 -13.38 6.55
N ALA A 106 9.10 -12.92 6.74
CA ALA A 106 7.91 -13.56 6.20
C ALA A 106 7.31 -12.68 5.10
N SER A 107 6.84 -13.36 4.08
CA SER A 107 6.08 -12.91 2.93
C SER A 107 4.75 -12.18 3.24
N LYS A 108 4.43 -11.95 4.52
CA LYS A 108 3.10 -11.53 4.96
C LYS A 108 3.06 -10.04 5.33
N VAL A 109 2.11 -9.33 4.75
CA VAL A 109 1.81 -7.91 5.03
C VAL A 109 0.35 -7.79 5.45
N ASP A 110 0.12 -7.33 6.67
CA ASP A 110 -1.22 -6.99 7.15
C ASP A 110 -1.38 -5.46 7.15
N ALA A 111 -2.55 -4.96 6.80
CA ALA A 111 -2.90 -3.55 6.84
C ALA A 111 -4.27 -3.40 7.50
N THR A 112 -4.45 -2.35 8.29
CA THR A 112 -5.72 -1.98 8.90
C THR A 112 -5.96 -0.50 8.71
N PHE A 113 -7.23 -0.11 8.61
CA PHE A 113 -7.62 1.30 8.49
C PHE A 113 -8.97 1.53 9.17
N ASP A 114 -9.16 2.71 9.76
CA ASP A 114 -10.40 3.12 10.43
C ASP A 114 -10.64 4.62 10.23
N GLY A 115 -11.68 4.99 9.49
CA GLY A 115 -12.07 6.39 9.31
C GLY A 115 -13.22 6.62 8.33
N SER A 116 -13.50 7.88 7.97
CA SER A 116 -14.63 8.23 7.09
C SER A 116 -14.24 8.29 5.62
N VAL A 117 -15.11 7.81 4.73
CA VAL A 117 -14.91 7.92 3.27
C VAL A 117 -15.83 8.98 2.70
N GLU A 118 -15.30 9.88 1.88
CA GLU A 118 -16.09 10.92 1.22
C GLU A 118 -17.25 10.32 0.41
N GLY A 119 -18.46 10.84 0.62
CA GLY A 119 -19.69 10.32 -0.01
C GLY A 119 -20.33 9.12 0.70
N LEU A 120 -19.73 8.61 1.78
CA LEU A 120 -20.31 7.59 2.65
C LEU A 120 -20.47 8.16 4.07
N ALA A 121 -21.71 8.41 4.48
CA ALA A 121 -22.00 8.79 5.86
C ALA A 121 -21.80 7.59 6.80
N GLY A 122 -20.80 7.70 7.68
CA GLY A 122 -20.43 6.70 8.69
C GLY A 122 -18.93 6.44 8.72
N THR A 123 -18.50 5.59 9.66
CA THR A 123 -17.10 5.15 9.77
C THR A 123 -16.90 3.86 8.97
N VAL A 124 -15.84 3.82 8.19
CA VAL A 124 -15.35 2.66 7.44
C VAL A 124 -14.12 2.11 8.14
N ARG A 125 -14.19 0.83 8.49
CA ARG A 125 -13.07 0.03 8.98
C ARG A 125 -12.67 -0.98 7.94
N GLY A 126 -11.42 -1.39 7.92
CA GLY A 126 -11.03 -2.52 7.12
C GLY A 126 -9.71 -3.12 7.53
N THR A 127 -9.51 -4.35 7.06
CA THR A 127 -8.26 -5.08 7.18
C THR A 127 -7.88 -5.61 5.80
N ALA A 128 -6.61 -5.81 5.54
CA ALA A 128 -6.11 -6.48 4.36
C ALA A 128 -4.88 -7.30 4.74
N ALA A 129 -4.86 -8.57 4.40
CA ALA A 129 -3.72 -9.45 4.60
C ALA A 129 -3.24 -9.90 3.22
N LEU A 130 -1.97 -9.65 2.91
CA LEU A 130 -1.26 -10.15 1.75
C LEU A 130 -0.27 -11.22 2.23
N ASP A 131 -0.29 -12.40 1.61
CA ASP A 131 0.58 -13.52 1.90
C ASP A 131 1.34 -13.89 0.62
N LEU A 132 2.60 -13.47 0.52
CA LEU A 132 3.44 -13.67 -0.66
C LEU A 132 3.97 -15.11 -0.76
N ASP A 133 4.00 -15.90 0.32
CA ASP A 133 4.43 -17.32 0.27
C ASP A 133 3.40 -18.15 -0.51
N ARG A 134 2.16 -17.68 -0.52
CA ARG A 134 1.06 -18.31 -1.24
C ARG A 134 1.00 -17.94 -2.71
N LEU A 135 1.94 -17.16 -3.26
CA LEU A 135 1.92 -16.75 -4.69
C LEU A 135 1.78 -17.93 -5.66
N GLN A 136 2.22 -19.14 -5.27
CA GLN A 136 2.14 -20.36 -6.08
C GLN A 136 1.00 -21.31 -5.69
N GLU A 137 0.22 -20.99 -4.65
CA GLU A 137 -0.89 -21.82 -4.18
C GLU A 137 -2.23 -21.45 -4.84
N ASP A 138 -3.14 -22.41 -4.98
CA ASP A 138 -4.54 -22.17 -5.39
C ASP A 138 -5.38 -21.61 -4.22
N ALA A 139 -4.84 -20.60 -3.54
CA ALA A 139 -5.42 -19.91 -2.39
C ALA A 139 -5.35 -18.39 -2.62
N PRO A 140 -6.26 -17.59 -2.03
CA PRO A 140 -6.18 -16.14 -2.18
C PRO A 140 -4.95 -15.61 -1.43
N GLN A 141 -4.07 -14.91 -2.13
CA GLN A 141 -2.90 -14.26 -1.55
C GLN A 141 -3.28 -12.95 -0.87
N LEU A 142 -4.32 -12.25 -1.33
CA LEU A 142 -4.86 -11.07 -0.67
C LEU A 142 -6.24 -11.38 -0.10
N VAL A 143 -6.46 -11.14 1.19
CA VAL A 143 -7.78 -11.16 1.80
C VAL A 143 -7.99 -9.86 2.55
N GLY A 144 -8.92 -9.04 2.06
CA GLY A 144 -9.37 -7.82 2.69
C GLY A 144 -10.78 -7.94 3.25
N SER A 145 -11.06 -7.19 4.30
CA SER A 145 -12.39 -6.94 4.82
C SER A 145 -12.65 -5.44 4.89
N ILE A 146 -13.90 -5.06 4.69
CA ILE A 146 -14.37 -3.70 4.86
C ILE A 146 -15.68 -3.74 5.64
N GLU A 147 -15.78 -2.91 6.65
CA GLU A 147 -16.96 -2.76 7.49
C GLU A 147 -17.35 -1.29 7.55
N HIS A 148 -18.63 -1.04 7.38
CA HIS A 148 -19.27 0.25 7.48
C HIS A 148 -20.61 0.06 8.20
N ASP A 149 -21.20 1.14 8.71
CA ASP A 149 -22.50 1.11 9.38
C ASP A 149 -23.60 0.49 8.51
N ARG A 150 -23.48 0.68 7.19
CA ARG A 150 -24.46 0.24 6.20
C ARG A 150 -24.05 -1.01 5.43
N VAL A 151 -22.77 -1.35 5.41
CA VAL A 151 -22.21 -2.35 4.48
C VAL A 151 -21.12 -3.15 5.16
N VAL A 152 -21.05 -4.44 4.89
CA VAL A 152 -19.89 -5.28 5.18
C VAL A 152 -19.44 -5.95 3.90
N GLY A 153 -18.14 -6.06 3.69
CA GLY A 153 -17.55 -6.63 2.50
C GLY A 153 -16.30 -7.44 2.80
N VAL A 154 -16.05 -8.45 2.00
CA VAL A 154 -14.79 -9.19 1.95
C VAL A 154 -14.30 -9.15 0.52
N VAL A 155 -13.03 -8.80 0.33
CA VAL A 155 -12.32 -8.83 -0.94
C VAL A 155 -11.30 -9.94 -0.86
N LYS A 156 -11.22 -10.78 -1.87
CA LYS A 156 -10.22 -11.83 -2.02
C LYS A 156 -9.54 -11.63 -3.36
N ALA A 157 -8.23 -11.73 -3.42
CA ALA A 157 -7.51 -11.75 -4.68
C ALA A 157 -6.63 -12.99 -4.79
N TRP A 158 -6.59 -13.56 -6.00
CA TRP A 158 -5.74 -14.68 -6.38
C TRP A 158 -4.80 -14.22 -7.49
N VAL A 159 -3.51 -14.44 -7.33
CA VAL A 159 -2.50 -14.29 -8.38
C VAL A 159 -2.34 -15.65 -9.04
N ARG A 160 -2.62 -15.72 -10.34
CA ARG A 160 -2.52 -16.94 -11.15
C ARG A 160 -1.25 -16.91 -12.03
N PRO A 161 -0.80 -18.08 -12.54
CA PRO A 161 0.24 -18.14 -13.57
C PRO A 161 -0.03 -17.17 -14.72
N GLY A 162 1.01 -16.48 -15.19
CA GLY A 162 0.88 -15.36 -16.13
C GLY A 162 0.37 -14.07 -15.48
N TRP A 163 0.51 -13.95 -14.14
CA TRP A 163 0.19 -12.77 -13.34
C TRP A 163 -1.22 -12.24 -13.54
N THR A 164 -2.17 -13.14 -13.73
CA THR A 164 -3.59 -12.80 -13.74
C THR A 164 -4.09 -12.69 -12.32
N VAL A 165 -4.53 -11.50 -11.92
CA VAL A 165 -5.13 -11.24 -10.63
C VAL A 165 -6.64 -11.35 -10.75
N ASP A 166 -7.17 -12.44 -10.20
CA ASP A 166 -8.59 -12.59 -9.97
C ASP A 166 -8.96 -11.89 -8.68
N VAL A 167 -10.03 -11.11 -8.68
CA VAL A 167 -10.58 -10.46 -7.50
C VAL A 167 -12.03 -10.88 -7.33
N GLU A 168 -12.36 -11.39 -6.16
CA GLU A 168 -13.72 -11.66 -5.71
C GLU A 168 -14.05 -10.72 -4.55
N ALA A 169 -15.09 -9.91 -4.72
CA ALA A 169 -15.63 -9.10 -3.64
C ALA A 169 -17.03 -9.62 -3.27
N ASP A 170 -17.26 -10.01 -2.02
CA ASP A 170 -18.59 -10.25 -1.48
C ASP A 170 -18.98 -9.09 -0.57
N VAL A 171 -19.91 -8.26 -1.04
CA VAL A 171 -20.36 -7.07 -0.31
C VAL A 171 -21.85 -7.19 -0.01
N ARG A 172 -22.25 -6.88 1.22
CA ARG A 172 -23.62 -7.06 1.72
C ARG A 172 -24.04 -5.85 2.55
N GLY A 173 -25.28 -5.39 2.33
CA GLY A 173 -25.89 -4.40 3.23
C GLY A 173 -26.16 -4.99 4.62
N LYS A 174 -26.11 -4.15 5.65
CA LYS A 174 -26.56 -4.49 7.01
C LYS A 174 -28.06 -4.19 7.18
N GLY A 175 -28.77 -5.07 7.88
CA GLY A 175 -30.19 -4.88 8.25
C GLY A 175 -31.15 -4.61 7.08
N LEU A 176 -32.04 -3.63 7.27
CA LEU A 176 -33.08 -3.21 6.32
C LEU A 176 -32.54 -2.61 5.01
N LEU A 177 -31.25 -2.28 4.93
CA LEU A 177 -30.62 -1.73 3.73
C LEU A 177 -30.17 -2.82 2.73
N ARG A 178 -30.24 -4.12 3.11
CA ARG A 178 -29.92 -5.25 2.21
C ARG A 178 -30.53 -5.17 0.80
N PRO A 179 -31.85 -4.92 0.63
CA PRO A 179 -32.47 -4.93 -0.69
C PRO A 179 -32.07 -3.74 -1.58
N VAL A 180 -31.68 -2.60 -0.99
CA VAL A 180 -31.33 -1.37 -1.73
C VAL A 180 -29.85 -1.37 -2.14
N VAL A 181 -28.98 -1.84 -1.25
CA VAL A 181 -27.52 -1.81 -1.45
C VAL A 181 -27.07 -2.82 -2.49
N ALA A 182 -27.72 -3.99 -2.58
CA ALA A 182 -27.35 -5.04 -3.52
C ALA A 182 -27.39 -4.61 -5.01
N PRO A 183 -28.47 -4.02 -5.55
CA PRO A 183 -28.51 -3.60 -6.96
C PRO A 183 -27.57 -2.42 -7.27
N MET A 184 -27.38 -1.47 -6.34
CA MET A 184 -26.42 -0.39 -6.52
C MET A 184 -24.97 -0.91 -6.62
N LEU A 185 -24.59 -1.81 -5.71
CA LEU A 185 -23.27 -2.43 -5.72
C LEU A 185 -23.04 -3.30 -6.96
N TRP A 186 -24.09 -3.96 -7.47
CA TRP A 186 -23.96 -4.74 -8.69
C TRP A 186 -23.65 -3.88 -9.93
N LEU A 187 -24.38 -2.80 -10.12
CA LEU A 187 -24.23 -1.94 -11.30
C LEU A 187 -22.97 -1.07 -11.23
N ARG A 188 -22.71 -0.45 -10.08
CA ARG A 188 -21.57 0.47 -9.90
C ARG A 188 -20.33 -0.24 -9.41
N GLY A 189 -20.46 -1.16 -8.46
CA GLY A 189 -19.32 -1.82 -7.82
C GLY A 189 -18.47 -2.62 -8.81
N LYS A 190 -19.10 -3.39 -9.73
CA LYS A 190 -18.35 -4.11 -10.77
C LYS A 190 -17.57 -3.15 -11.67
N ARG A 191 -18.20 -2.09 -12.19
CA ARG A 191 -17.54 -1.11 -13.07
C ARG A 191 -16.42 -0.36 -12.36
N VAL A 192 -16.65 0.06 -11.11
CA VAL A 192 -15.63 0.78 -10.32
C VAL A 192 -14.46 -0.14 -10.01
N LEU A 193 -14.72 -1.37 -9.55
CA LEU A 193 -13.67 -2.35 -9.26
C LEU A 193 -12.85 -2.67 -10.51
N THR A 194 -13.50 -2.98 -11.63
CA THR A 194 -12.80 -3.26 -12.89
C THR A 194 -11.97 -2.06 -13.34
N LYS A 195 -12.49 -0.83 -13.29
CA LYS A 195 -11.72 0.38 -13.63
C LYS A 195 -10.50 0.59 -12.74
N ILE A 196 -10.63 0.35 -11.43
CA ILE A 196 -9.51 0.46 -10.50
C ILE A 196 -8.44 -0.58 -10.85
N LEU A 197 -8.85 -1.84 -11.06
CA LEU A 197 -7.93 -2.92 -11.41
C LEU A 197 -7.25 -2.69 -12.76
N GLU A 198 -7.98 -2.24 -13.77
CA GLU A 198 -7.43 -1.87 -15.08
C GLU A 198 -6.43 -0.71 -14.98
N LYS A 199 -6.75 0.33 -14.19
CA LYS A 199 -5.82 1.45 -13.95
C LYS A 199 -4.53 0.94 -13.31
N ARG A 200 -4.63 0.15 -12.24
CA ARG A 200 -3.45 -0.40 -11.54
C ARG A 200 -2.65 -1.36 -12.42
N ALA A 201 -3.32 -2.17 -13.23
CA ALA A 201 -2.64 -3.04 -14.18
C ALA A 201 -1.87 -2.27 -15.26
N ALA A 202 -2.42 -1.16 -15.75
CA ALA A 202 -1.73 -0.28 -16.68
C ALA A 202 -0.51 0.40 -16.04
N GLU A 203 -0.63 0.88 -14.79
CA GLU A 203 0.48 1.45 -14.03
C GLU A 203 1.61 0.43 -13.82
N ILE A 204 1.27 -0.79 -13.41
CA ILE A 204 2.22 -1.89 -13.20
C ILE A 204 2.90 -2.28 -14.52
N ARG A 205 2.14 -2.39 -15.62
CA ARG A 205 2.71 -2.67 -16.94
C ARG A 205 3.69 -1.57 -17.36
N ALA A 206 3.31 -0.31 -17.22
CA ALA A 206 4.17 0.82 -17.55
C ALA A 206 5.45 0.83 -16.69
N LEU A 207 5.35 0.45 -15.41
CA LEU A 207 6.51 0.30 -14.53
C LEU A 207 7.44 -0.82 -15.02
N SER A 208 6.89 -1.98 -15.37
CA SER A 208 7.65 -3.11 -15.91
C SER A 208 8.36 -2.76 -17.23
N GLU A 209 7.65 -2.11 -18.16
CA GLU A 209 8.24 -1.63 -19.43
C GLU A 209 9.40 -0.64 -19.20
N ARG A 210 9.31 0.21 -18.17
CA ARG A 210 10.37 1.16 -17.79
C ARG A 210 11.56 0.51 -17.08
N LEU A 211 11.40 -0.70 -16.57
CA LEU A 211 12.43 -1.44 -15.82
C LEU A 211 13.15 -2.50 -16.66
N GLY A 212 12.50 -3.01 -17.71
CA GLY A 212 13.03 -4.10 -18.55
C GLY A 212 12.76 -5.46 -17.92
N SER A 213 12.55 -6.48 -18.77
CA SER A 213 12.26 -7.86 -18.34
C SER A 213 13.43 -8.79 -18.70
N PRO A 214 13.81 -9.77 -17.85
CA PRO A 214 13.26 -10.05 -16.51
C PRO A 214 13.63 -8.95 -15.48
N LEU A 215 12.76 -8.74 -14.49
CA LEU A 215 12.97 -7.73 -13.46
C LEU A 215 14.04 -8.22 -12.48
N ASP A 216 15.21 -7.60 -12.46
CA ASP A 216 16.19 -7.83 -11.40
C ASP A 216 15.67 -7.16 -10.10
N PRO A 217 15.37 -7.92 -9.03
CA PRO A 217 14.79 -7.36 -7.81
C PRO A 217 15.62 -6.24 -7.18
N VAL A 218 16.95 -6.28 -7.33
CA VAL A 218 17.85 -5.23 -6.83
C VAL A 218 17.64 -3.95 -7.62
N VAL A 219 17.64 -4.04 -8.95
CA VAL A 219 17.42 -2.89 -9.83
C VAL A 219 16.03 -2.28 -9.61
N VAL A 220 15.01 -3.13 -9.41
CA VAL A 220 13.64 -2.67 -9.11
C VAL A 220 13.58 -1.97 -7.76
N ALA A 221 14.16 -2.56 -6.70
CA ALA A 221 14.15 -1.96 -5.37
C ALA A 221 14.88 -0.61 -5.36
N ASP A 222 16.05 -0.54 -6.00
CA ASP A 222 16.84 0.69 -6.11
C ASP A 222 16.05 1.76 -6.85
N LYS A 223 15.43 1.43 -7.99
CA LYS A 223 14.63 2.39 -8.73
C LYS A 223 13.40 2.86 -7.97
N ILE A 224 12.70 1.97 -7.27
CA ILE A 224 11.54 2.36 -6.45
C ILE A 224 11.98 3.31 -5.32
N ALA A 225 13.12 3.04 -4.68
CA ALA A 225 13.68 3.92 -3.67
C ALA A 225 14.07 5.28 -4.28
N ASP A 226 14.72 5.29 -5.44
CA ASP A 226 15.11 6.50 -6.15
C ASP A 226 13.91 7.32 -6.62
N ASP A 227 12.89 6.69 -7.18
CA ASP A 227 11.65 7.33 -7.64
C ASP A 227 10.88 7.91 -6.44
N PHE A 228 10.81 7.19 -5.31
CA PHE A 228 10.24 7.70 -4.07
C PHE A 228 10.98 8.96 -3.61
N LEU A 229 12.32 8.90 -3.53
CA LEU A 229 13.12 10.06 -3.16
C LEU A 229 12.96 11.19 -4.19
N ALA A 230 12.87 10.88 -5.49
CA ALA A 230 12.62 11.84 -6.56
C ALA A 230 11.33 12.64 -6.35
N ASP A 231 10.27 11.98 -5.90
CA ASP A 231 8.96 12.58 -5.62
C ASP A 231 8.92 13.41 -4.33
N VAL A 232 9.91 13.25 -3.45
CA VAL A 232 10.10 14.06 -2.24
C VAL A 232 10.56 15.47 -2.62
N VAL A 233 9.70 16.45 -2.36
CA VAL A 233 9.85 17.84 -2.80
C VAL A 233 10.67 18.63 -1.80
N PRO A 234 11.53 19.57 -2.23
CA PRO A 234 12.10 20.54 -1.32
C PRO A 234 10.97 21.39 -0.71
N TYR A 235 10.58 21.07 0.51
CA TYR A 235 9.61 21.81 1.28
C TYR A 235 10.27 22.16 2.61
N LYS A 236 10.34 23.45 2.96
CA LYS A 236 10.78 23.82 4.29
C LYS A 236 9.77 23.32 5.31
N LEU A 237 10.08 22.18 5.91
CA LEU A 237 9.39 21.71 7.10
C LEU A 237 9.49 22.82 8.14
N ARG A 238 8.34 23.27 8.65
CA ARG A 238 8.31 24.24 9.74
C ARG A 238 8.66 23.46 11.00
N THR A 239 9.94 23.48 11.36
CA THR A 239 10.41 23.15 12.70
C THR A 239 9.89 24.16 13.72
#